data_AF-A0A7S0CEG4-F1
#
_entry.id   AF-A0A7S0CEG4-F1
#
_cell.length_a   1.000
_cell.length_b   1.000
_cell.length_c   1.000
_cell.angle_alpha   90.00
_cell.angle_beta   90.00
_cell.angle_gamma   90.00
#
_symmetry.space_group_name_H-M   'P 1'
#
loop_
_entity.id
_entity.type
_entity.pdbx_description
1 polymer ?
#
loop_
_entity_poly.entity_id
_entity_poly.type
_entity_poly.pdbx_seq_one_letter_code
_entity_poly.pdbx_strand_id
1 'polypeptide(L)'
;PRLKENKMRRSKVEAENDDALTSGSIRHTRQNIAQDAPSNKKRKKVHVMSGQSDAERRILREAQRKLQKTIINSELGDGIENPESKAFETIRDHNNELWNDVKYTREAVLDGENIDLMAQRAARQVDKLVQVGAYDK
;
A
#
# COMPACT_ATOMS: atom_id res chain seq x y z
N PRO A 1 -27.84 40.80 -8.45
CA PRO A 1 -26.92 40.87 -7.28
C PRO A 1 -26.81 39.57 -6.45
N ARG A 2 -26.68 38.38 -7.08
CA ARG A 2 -26.60 37.07 -6.37
C ARG A 2 -25.54 36.10 -6.90
N LEU A 3 -24.55 36.59 -7.66
CA LEU A 3 -23.54 35.73 -8.30
C LEU A 3 -22.12 35.82 -7.69
N LYS A 4 -21.92 36.63 -6.64
CA LYS A 4 -20.58 36.82 -6.03
C LYS A 4 -20.35 36.06 -4.71
N GLU A 5 -21.40 35.52 -4.06
CA GLU A 5 -21.24 34.85 -2.76
C GLU A 5 -20.80 33.38 -2.84
N ASN A 6 -20.98 32.70 -3.97
CA ASN A 6 -20.63 31.28 -4.07
C ASN A 6 -19.14 31.01 -4.37
N LYS A 7 -18.34 32.06 -4.65
CA LYS A 7 -16.91 31.90 -4.96
C LYS A 7 -16.01 31.93 -3.72
N MET A 8 -16.50 32.44 -2.58
CA MET A 8 -15.74 32.50 -1.32
C MET A 8 -15.91 31.29 -0.40
N ARG A 9 -16.91 30.42 -0.65
CA ARG A 9 -17.12 29.22 0.18
C ARG A 9 -16.33 27.99 -0.29
N ARG A 10 -15.79 28.00 -1.50
CA ARG A 10 -14.97 26.89 -2.03
C ARG A 10 -13.50 26.96 -1.63
N SER A 11 -12.96 28.14 -1.34
CA SER A 11 -11.54 28.30 -0.99
C SER A 11 -11.21 28.06 0.48
N LYS A 12 -12.17 27.59 1.30
CA LYS A 12 -11.97 27.38 2.75
C LYS A 12 -12.19 25.94 3.21
N VAL A 13 -12.42 25.01 2.29
CA VAL A 13 -12.63 23.57 2.59
C VAL A 13 -11.43 22.71 2.14
N GLU A 14 -10.42 23.31 1.50
CA GLU A 14 -9.27 22.59 0.92
C GLU A 14 -7.97 22.72 1.73
N ALA A 15 -8.02 23.13 3.00
CA ALA A 15 -6.82 23.37 3.81
C ALA A 15 -6.74 22.57 5.13
N GLU A 16 -7.58 21.56 5.35
CA GLU A 16 -7.63 20.84 6.64
C GLU A 16 -7.58 19.30 6.54
N ASN A 17 -7.09 18.71 5.45
CA ASN A 17 -7.02 17.24 5.33
C ASN A 17 -5.61 16.64 5.18
N ASP A 18 -4.55 17.42 5.39
CA ASP A 18 -3.16 16.96 5.23
C ASP A 18 -2.49 16.46 6.53
N ASP A 19 -3.21 16.35 7.66
CA ASP A 19 -2.62 16.08 8.98
C ASP A 19 -3.03 14.75 9.64
N ALA A 20 -3.47 13.75 8.87
CA ALA A 20 -3.89 12.44 9.42
C ALA A 20 -2.99 11.25 9.02
N LEU A 21 -1.72 11.50 8.69
CA LEU A 21 -0.69 10.46 8.51
C LEU A 21 0.37 10.46 9.63
N THR A 22 0.04 11.04 10.78
CA THR A 22 0.86 10.96 12.00
C THR A 22 0.62 9.64 12.73
N SER A 23 1.53 8.70 12.44
CA SER A 23 2.21 7.91 13.48
C SER A 23 1.34 7.22 14.53
N GLY A 24 0.45 6.34 14.11
CA GLY A 24 -0.10 5.26 14.96
C GLY A 24 0.89 4.11 15.11
N SER A 25 2.11 4.39 15.58
CA SER A 25 3.16 3.39 15.82
C SER A 25 2.79 2.53 17.04
N ILE A 26 1.94 1.53 16.84
CA ILE A 26 1.62 0.50 17.84
C ILE A 26 2.82 -0.46 17.94
N ARG A 27 3.90 0.01 18.58
CA ARG A 27 5.05 -0.83 18.97
C ARG A 27 4.66 -1.61 20.22
N HIS A 28 4.24 -2.85 20.06
CA HIS A 28 4.23 -3.81 21.16
C HIS A 28 5.67 -4.17 21.51
N THR A 29 6.08 -3.78 22.71
CA THR A 29 7.34 -4.11 23.40
C THR A 29 7.59 -5.61 23.40
N ARG A 30 8.60 -6.09 22.66
CA ARG A 30 9.14 -7.46 22.79
C ARG A 30 10.34 -7.43 23.73
N GLN A 31 10.13 -7.85 24.97
CA GLN A 31 11.21 -8.14 25.90
C GLN A 31 11.90 -9.47 25.54
N ASN A 32 13.22 -9.48 25.77
CA ASN A 32 14.19 -10.55 25.56
C ASN A 32 13.78 -11.92 26.11
N ILE A 33 14.07 -13.00 25.39
CA ILE A 33 14.29 -14.34 25.97
C ILE A 33 15.47 -15.02 25.28
N ALA A 34 16.37 -15.51 26.13
CA ALA A 34 17.65 -16.14 25.89
C ALA A 34 17.67 -17.28 24.86
N GLN A 35 18.84 -17.47 24.25
CA GLN A 35 19.19 -18.59 23.40
C GLN A 35 19.44 -19.84 24.24
N ASP A 36 18.67 -20.90 24.00
CA ASP A 36 18.96 -22.25 24.47
C ASP A 36 18.70 -23.27 23.34
N ALA A 37 19.57 -24.29 23.32
CA ALA A 37 19.82 -25.33 22.32
C ALA A 37 18.58 -26.10 21.78
N PRO A 38 18.70 -26.85 20.65
CA PRO A 38 17.56 -27.26 19.84
C PRO A 38 16.90 -28.51 20.42
N SER A 39 15.92 -28.32 21.30
CA SER A 39 15.00 -29.39 21.63
C SER A 39 14.01 -29.59 20.49
N ASN A 40 13.78 -30.85 20.14
CA ASN A 40 12.87 -31.32 19.09
C ASN A 40 11.42 -30.97 19.47
N LYS A 41 11.07 -29.68 19.38
CA LYS A 41 9.76 -29.16 19.73
C LYS A 41 8.82 -29.53 18.60
N LYS A 42 7.87 -30.42 18.90
CA LYS A 42 6.68 -30.68 18.08
C LYS A 42 6.20 -29.34 17.54
N ARG A 43 6.22 -29.18 16.21
CA ARG A 43 5.82 -27.94 15.53
C ARG A 43 4.46 -27.55 16.09
N LYS A 44 4.42 -26.50 16.92
CA LYS A 44 3.15 -25.95 17.40
C LYS A 44 2.35 -25.67 16.14
N LYS A 45 1.16 -26.28 16.02
CA LYS A 45 0.20 -25.96 14.96
C LYS A 45 0.01 -24.45 15.08
N VAL A 46 0.62 -23.69 14.17
CA VAL A 46 0.42 -22.25 14.11
C VAL A 46 -1.06 -22.11 13.82
N HIS A 47 -1.81 -21.61 14.81
CA HIS A 47 -3.21 -21.32 14.61
C HIS A 47 -3.25 -20.17 13.62
N VAL A 48 -3.41 -20.50 12.35
CA VAL A 48 -3.65 -19.54 11.29
C VAL A 48 -4.89 -18.76 11.76
N MET A 49 -4.70 -17.48 12.06
CA MET A 49 -5.72 -16.53 12.56
C MET A 49 -5.94 -16.38 14.07
N SER A 50 -5.02 -16.79 14.97
CA SER A 50 -5.07 -16.31 16.36
C SER A 50 -4.40 -14.94 16.46
N GLY A 51 -5.14 -13.85 16.28
CA GLY A 51 -4.59 -12.52 16.57
C GLY A 51 -5.35 -11.31 16.04
N GLN A 52 -6.20 -11.47 15.02
CA GLN A 52 -7.00 -10.37 14.48
C GLN A 52 -8.50 -10.64 14.59
N SER A 53 -9.21 -9.66 15.12
CA SER A 53 -10.66 -9.56 15.08
C SER A 53 -11.17 -9.42 13.64
N ASP A 54 -12.44 -9.75 13.42
CA ASP A 54 -13.06 -9.56 12.10
C ASP A 54 -13.08 -8.08 11.69
N ALA A 55 -13.17 -7.17 12.67
CA ALA A 55 -13.10 -5.74 12.45
C ALA A 55 -11.73 -5.29 11.89
N GLU A 56 -10.62 -5.79 12.46
CA GLU A 56 -9.28 -5.49 11.95
C GLU A 56 -9.07 -6.04 10.54
N ARG A 57 -9.57 -7.26 10.26
CA ARG A 57 -9.52 -7.81 8.90
C ARG A 57 -10.30 -6.97 7.90
N ARG A 58 -11.44 -6.41 8.30
CA ARG A 58 -12.22 -5.51 7.44
C ARG A 58 -11.43 -4.24 7.11
N ILE A 59 -10.75 -3.65 8.09
CA ILE A 59 -9.90 -2.47 7.88
C ILE A 59 -8.78 -2.79 6.89
N LEU A 60 -8.14 -3.96 7.02
CA LEU A 60 -7.10 -4.40 6.09
C LEU A 60 -7.63 -4.56 4.66
N ARG A 61 -8.81 -5.18 4.49
CA ARG A 61 -9.46 -5.27 3.17
C ARG A 61 -9.78 -3.89 2.59
N GLU A 62 -10.24 -2.96 3.41
CA GLU A 62 -10.54 -1.60 2.98
C GLU A 62 -9.25 -0.85 2.56
N ALA A 63 -8.16 -1.01 3.31
CA ALA A 63 -6.85 -0.44 2.98
C ALA A 63 -6.28 -1.01 1.69
N GLN A 64 -6.31 -2.33 1.50
CA GLN A 64 -5.87 -3.00 0.27
C GLN A 64 -6.69 -2.52 -0.95
N ARG A 65 -8.02 -2.45 -0.83
CA ARG A 65 -8.88 -1.94 -1.92
C ARG A 65 -8.64 -0.46 -2.20
N LYS A 66 -8.29 0.34 -1.19
CA LYS A 66 -7.93 1.74 -1.37
C LYS A 66 -6.62 1.85 -2.14
N LEU A 67 -5.60 1.07 -1.77
CA LEU A 67 -4.34 1.00 -2.50
C LEU A 67 -4.52 0.56 -3.95
N GLN A 68 -5.34 -0.47 -4.18
CA GLN A 68 -5.71 -0.92 -5.53
C GLN A 68 -6.30 0.23 -6.36
N LYS A 69 -7.26 0.99 -5.79
CA LYS A 69 -7.83 2.17 -6.47
C LYS A 69 -6.79 3.24 -6.75
N THR A 70 -5.84 3.45 -5.85
CA THR A 70 -4.71 4.37 -6.07
C THR A 70 -3.88 3.91 -7.26
N ILE A 71 -3.52 2.62 -7.34
CA ILE A 71 -2.75 2.07 -8.46
C ILE A 71 -3.53 2.24 -9.78
N ILE A 72 -4.85 2.04 -9.79
CA ILE A 72 -5.64 2.08 -11.02
C ILE A 72 -5.99 3.50 -11.48
N ASN A 73 -6.42 4.38 -10.58
CA ASN A 73 -7.13 5.62 -10.95
C ASN A 73 -6.45 6.92 -10.49
N SER A 74 -5.34 6.86 -9.77
CA SER A 74 -4.69 8.06 -9.24
C SER A 74 -3.51 8.50 -10.09
N GLU A 75 -3.17 9.79 -9.98
CA GLU A 75 -1.95 10.37 -10.55
C GLU A 75 -0.69 9.64 -10.04
N LEU A 76 -0.70 9.17 -8.79
CA LEU A 76 0.39 8.35 -8.24
C LEU A 76 0.50 7.01 -8.99
N GLY A 77 -0.63 6.40 -9.35
CA GLY A 77 -0.66 5.19 -10.17
C GLY A 77 -0.08 5.45 -11.57
N ASP A 78 -0.44 6.57 -12.20
CA ASP A 78 0.09 6.97 -13.52
C ASP A 78 1.58 7.28 -13.46
N GLY A 79 2.04 7.79 -12.32
CA GLY A 79 3.45 7.95 -12.01
C GLY A 79 4.27 6.66 -12.09
N ILE A 80 3.68 5.47 -11.93
CA ILE A 80 4.41 4.19 -12.08
C ILE A 80 4.96 4.04 -13.50
N GLU A 81 4.23 4.52 -14.52
CA GLU A 81 4.67 4.39 -15.90
C GLU A 81 5.78 5.40 -16.26
N ASN A 82 6.12 6.32 -15.36
CA ASN A 82 7.16 7.32 -15.54
C ASN A 82 8.43 6.92 -14.76
N PRO A 83 9.57 6.66 -15.43
CA PRO A 83 10.81 6.28 -14.78
C PRO A 83 11.46 7.33 -13.89
N GLU A 84 11.13 8.61 -14.07
CA GLU A 84 11.67 9.68 -13.21
C GLU A 84 10.84 9.87 -11.93
N SER A 85 9.66 9.27 -11.87
CA SER A 85 8.78 9.35 -10.72
C SER A 85 9.16 8.32 -9.65
N LYS A 86 9.10 8.73 -8.38
CA LYS A 86 9.25 7.83 -7.21
C LYS A 86 7.95 7.10 -6.83
N ALA A 87 6.98 7.08 -7.74
CA ALA A 87 5.66 6.53 -7.48
C ALA A 87 5.70 5.02 -7.30
N PHE A 88 6.52 4.31 -8.07
CA PHE A 88 6.66 2.86 -7.96
C PHE A 88 7.18 2.46 -6.58
N GLU A 89 8.24 3.10 -6.08
CA GLU A 89 8.80 2.82 -4.75
C GLU A 89 7.77 3.11 -3.66
N THR A 90 7.06 4.24 -3.76
CA THR A 90 6.06 4.64 -2.77
C THR A 90 4.91 3.64 -2.66
N ILE A 91 4.38 3.20 -3.82
CA ILE A 91 3.29 2.22 -3.86
C ILE A 91 3.78 0.85 -3.38
N ARG A 92 5.00 0.44 -3.77
CA ARG A 92 5.63 -0.80 -3.33
C ARG A 92 5.79 -0.82 -1.82
N ASP A 93 6.30 0.26 -1.24
CA ASP A 93 6.56 0.34 0.19
C ASP A 93 5.26 0.29 1.00
N HIS A 94 4.20 0.98 0.54
CA HIS A 94 2.87 0.87 1.14
C HIS A 94 2.26 -0.54 1.00
N ASN A 95 2.47 -1.21 -0.14
CA ASN A 95 2.05 -2.61 -0.29
C ASN A 95 2.81 -3.54 0.66
N ASN A 96 4.13 -3.34 0.82
CA ASN A 96 4.97 -4.11 1.73
C ASN A 96 4.55 -3.93 3.21
N GLU A 97 4.12 -2.72 3.58
CA GLU A 97 3.55 -2.46 4.90
C GLU A 97 2.29 -3.29 5.12
N LEU A 98 1.32 -3.23 4.19
CA LEU A 98 0.09 -4.03 4.26
C LEU A 98 0.37 -5.53 4.27
N TRP A 99 1.31 -6.01 3.45
CA TRP A 99 1.72 -7.41 3.37
C TRP A 99 2.16 -7.95 4.74
N ASN A 100 2.87 -7.16 5.53
CA ASN A 100 3.31 -7.60 6.85
C ASN A 100 2.15 -7.93 7.79
N ASP A 101 1.02 -7.24 7.61
CA ASP A 101 -0.20 -7.42 8.40
C ASP A 101 -1.09 -8.54 7.85
N VAL A 102 -1.07 -8.81 6.52
CA VAL A 102 -1.94 -9.82 5.89
C VAL A 102 -1.30 -11.18 5.61
N LYS A 103 0.03 -11.32 5.61
CA LYS A 103 0.74 -12.56 5.18
C LYS A 103 0.36 -13.85 5.92
N TYR A 104 -0.27 -13.74 7.09
CA TYR A 104 -0.75 -14.88 7.88
C TYR A 104 -2.28 -14.94 8.01
N THR A 105 -2.99 -14.16 7.19
CA THR A 105 -4.45 -14.11 7.15
C THR A 105 -4.96 -14.48 5.75
N ARG A 106 -6.27 -14.73 5.66
CA ARG A 106 -6.92 -15.03 4.37
C ARG A 106 -6.91 -13.84 3.39
N GLU A 107 -6.64 -12.63 3.88
CA GLU A 107 -6.67 -11.39 3.10
C GLU A 107 -5.39 -11.18 2.26
N ALA A 108 -4.39 -12.06 2.41
CA ALA A 108 -3.19 -12.08 1.57
C ALA A 108 -3.50 -12.22 0.06
N VAL A 109 -4.66 -12.75 -0.32
CA VAL A 109 -5.07 -12.87 -1.73
C VAL A 109 -5.18 -11.51 -2.42
N LEU A 110 -5.68 -10.49 -1.70
CA LEU A 110 -5.85 -9.14 -2.26
C LEU A 110 -4.51 -8.42 -2.51
N ASP A 111 -3.44 -8.87 -1.85
CA ASP A 111 -2.09 -8.35 -2.08
C ASP A 111 -1.54 -8.77 -3.46
N GLY A 112 -1.84 -10.01 -3.88
CA GLY A 112 -1.43 -10.52 -5.19
C GLY A 112 -1.97 -9.67 -6.35
N GLU A 113 -3.22 -9.23 -6.26
CA GLU A 113 -3.82 -8.34 -7.26
C GLU A 113 -3.10 -6.97 -7.35
N ASN A 114 -2.64 -6.43 -6.22
CA ASN A 114 -1.88 -5.17 -6.21
C ASN A 114 -0.53 -5.36 -6.92
N ILE A 115 0.17 -6.46 -6.66
CA ILE A 115 1.45 -6.80 -7.30
C ILE A 115 1.25 -6.97 -8.82
N ASP A 116 0.20 -7.66 -9.24
CA ASP A 116 -0.11 -7.84 -10.67
C ASP A 116 -0.36 -6.50 -11.38
N LEU A 117 -1.11 -5.59 -10.76
CA LEU A 117 -1.35 -4.25 -11.31
C LEU A 117 -0.07 -3.40 -11.38
N MET A 118 0.77 -3.46 -10.34
CA MET A 118 2.08 -2.80 -10.35
C MET A 118 2.96 -3.34 -11.46
N ALA A 119 3.02 -4.67 -11.63
CA ALA A 119 3.82 -5.32 -12.65
C ALA A 119 3.35 -4.93 -14.06
N GLN A 120 2.03 -4.87 -14.31
CA GLN A 120 1.48 -4.44 -15.59
C GLN A 120 1.87 -3.00 -15.93
N ARG A 121 1.82 -2.07 -14.96
CA ARG A 121 2.23 -0.67 -15.19
C ARG A 121 3.75 -0.53 -15.37
N ALA A 122 4.54 -1.26 -14.59
CA ALA A 122 6.00 -1.29 -14.75
C ALA A 122 6.42 -1.89 -16.11
N ALA A 123 5.70 -2.88 -16.64
CA ALA A 123 5.95 -3.41 -17.97
C ALA A 123 5.77 -2.31 -19.05
N ARG A 124 4.71 -1.50 -18.95
CA ARG A 124 4.49 -0.35 -19.86
C ARG A 124 5.58 0.71 -19.76
N GLN A 125 6.13 0.93 -18.56
CA GLN A 125 7.28 1.81 -18.36
C GLN A 125 8.49 1.33 -19.16
N VAL A 126 8.79 0.02 -19.10
CA VAL A 126 9.87 -0.60 -19.86
C VAL A 126 9.61 -0.49 -21.37
N ASP A 127 8.39 -0.76 -21.83
CA ASP A 127 8.03 -0.64 -23.25
C ASP A 127 8.28 0.78 -23.78
N LYS A 128 7.94 1.82 -23.01
CA LYS A 128 8.21 3.22 -23.36
C LYS A 128 9.71 3.49 -23.48
N LEU A 129 10.52 3.00 -22.54
CA LEU A 129 11.98 3.18 -22.57
C LEU A 129 12.62 2.49 -23.78
N VAL A 130 12.17 1.28 -24.13
CA VAL A 130 12.69 0.52 -25.26
C VAL A 130 12.34 1.19 -26.60
N GLN A 131 11.12 1.73 -26.73
CA GLN A 131 10.70 2.43 -27.96
C GLN A 131 11.55 3.68 -28.24
N VAL A 132 11.95 4.43 -27.21
CA VAL A 132 12.76 5.66 -27.40
C VAL A 132 14.18 5.33 -27.90
N GLY A 133 14.76 4.21 -27.51
CA GLY A 133 16.11 3.80 -27.94
C GLY A 133 16.21 3.31 -29.39
N ALA A 134 15.09 3.02 -30.06
CA ALA A 134 15.09 2.42 -31.40
C ALA A 134 15.13 3.44 -32.55
N TYR A 135 14.85 4.73 -32.30
CA TYR A 135 14.72 5.76 -33.34
C TYR A 135 15.98 6.59 -33.61
N ASP A 136 17.08 6.32 -32.89
CA ASP A 136 18.31 7.14 -32.94
C ASP A 136 19.45 6.47 -33.75
N LYS A 137 19.10 5.80 -34.86
CA LYS A 137 20.08 5.19 -35.78
C LYS A 137 19.86 5.58 -37.23
#